data_AF-A0AAV3SDK4-F1
#
_entry.id   AF-A0AAV3SDK4-F1
#
_cell.length_a   1.000
_cell.length_b   1.000
_cell.length_c   1.000
_cell.angle_alpha   90.00
_cell.angle_beta   90.00
_cell.angle_gamma   90.00
#
_symmetry.space_group_name_H-M   'P 1'
#
loop_
_entity.id
_entity.type
_entity.pdbx_description
1 polymer ?
#
loop_
_entity_poly.entity_id
_entity_poly.type
_entity_poly.pdbx_seq_one_letter_code
_entity_poly.pdbx_strand_id
1 'polypeptide(L)'
;MKLGGVRDGTVYGTHGLDVGTWSADDGFLTIGSLPNPESGSEKLRFDAMNRRVPKRLLRPLTGLYTTANVWPLGDGQLLATVSRWLFRSADGGRSWTVVHELPDSSGPMGVLPTALCEHRGRVYLAEYPLGDEPARVLESDDGGRTWSPLVERTDVRHFHGLFADPYGDRLWVTTGDTDTESAIGVLSADGFDPIGSGSQRWRAVGLAFTPEAILWGVDSSYTDRSAILRLPRERIDDPDPELETLATTACPVYYAETVDRPDEHWLVVSTTSTGRIDSTAPTGVERNTCDGVARVLAASSASDYEDWYELYATERRDAVGEHVDAVPSSNGYLFLATDPGRGLLINPYNTTDDNGDIVTIPPAAFDERAFRRYTDTCADDDGRDGIDRAADTDGTARTRR
;
A
#
# COMPACT_ATOMS: atom_id res chain seq x y z
N MET A 1 -10.38 11.82 1.68
CA MET A 1 -9.76 11.52 0.38
C MET A 1 -8.90 10.27 0.49
N LYS A 2 -8.42 9.74 -0.63
CA LYS A 2 -7.32 8.78 -0.69
C LYS A 2 -6.13 9.45 -1.36
N LEU A 3 -4.95 9.30 -0.77
CA LEU A 3 -3.66 9.74 -1.32
C LEU A 3 -3.33 8.96 -2.60
N GLY A 4 -2.96 9.67 -3.65
CA GLY A 4 -2.53 9.11 -4.94
C GLY A 4 -1.03 9.23 -5.17
N GLY A 5 -0.43 10.33 -4.73
CA GLY A 5 1.01 10.56 -4.83
C GLY A 5 1.35 12.03 -4.67
N VAL A 6 2.65 12.33 -4.64
CA VAL A 6 3.17 13.69 -4.55
C VAL A 6 4.06 13.97 -5.75
N ARG A 7 3.94 15.15 -6.33
CA ARG A 7 4.86 15.62 -7.37
C ARG A 7 5.04 17.11 -7.27
N ASP A 8 6.29 17.56 -7.32
CA ASP A 8 6.66 18.98 -7.26
C ASP A 8 5.98 19.73 -6.09
N GLY A 9 5.95 19.10 -4.90
CA GLY A 9 5.31 19.63 -3.69
C GLY A 9 3.77 19.62 -3.70
N THR A 10 3.14 19.15 -4.77
CA THR A 10 1.68 19.04 -4.92
C THR A 10 1.21 17.65 -4.56
N VAL A 11 0.30 17.56 -3.60
CA VAL A 11 -0.30 16.29 -3.15
C VAL A 11 -1.54 16.02 -3.99
N TYR A 12 -1.57 14.89 -4.70
CA TYR A 12 -2.70 14.44 -5.50
C TYR A 12 -3.47 13.34 -4.78
N GLY A 13 -4.77 13.28 -5.03
CA GLY A 13 -5.59 12.20 -4.52
C GLY A 13 -6.99 12.14 -5.10
N THR A 14 -7.77 11.20 -4.58
CA THR A 14 -9.14 10.95 -5.01
C THR A 14 -10.14 11.07 -3.86
N HIS A 15 -11.35 11.48 -4.17
CA HIS A 15 -12.50 11.37 -3.28
C HIS A 15 -13.64 10.68 -4.03
N GLY A 16 -13.63 9.35 -4.00
CA GLY A 16 -14.48 8.57 -4.90
C GLY A 16 -13.97 8.69 -6.34
N LEU A 17 -14.78 9.26 -7.23
CA LEU A 17 -14.38 9.53 -8.62
C LEU A 17 -13.77 10.92 -8.83
N ASP A 18 -13.87 11.80 -7.83
CA ASP A 18 -13.31 13.15 -7.92
C ASP A 18 -11.80 13.06 -7.76
N VAL A 19 -11.06 13.68 -8.68
CA VAL A 19 -9.61 13.81 -8.64
C VAL A 19 -9.28 15.26 -8.29
N GLY A 20 -8.29 15.45 -7.44
CA GLY A 20 -7.94 16.77 -6.93
C GLY A 20 -6.60 16.82 -6.27
N THR A 21 -6.31 18.00 -5.71
CA THR A 21 -5.10 18.26 -4.95
C THR A 21 -5.43 18.53 -3.49
N TRP A 22 -4.45 18.36 -2.62
CA TRP A 22 -4.59 18.65 -1.19
C TRP A 22 -3.52 19.64 -0.71
N SER A 23 -3.92 20.55 0.17
CA SER A 23 -3.03 21.39 0.98
C SER A 23 -3.48 21.37 2.44
N ALA A 24 -2.57 21.69 3.37
CA ALA A 24 -2.91 21.78 4.79
C ALA A 24 -3.91 22.91 5.08
N ASP A 25 -3.85 24.00 4.31
CA ASP A 25 -4.68 25.19 4.50
C ASP A 25 -6.09 25.02 3.92
N ASP A 26 -6.20 24.42 2.73
CA ASP A 26 -7.45 24.35 1.97
C ASP A 26 -8.12 22.96 2.02
N GLY A 27 -7.39 21.94 2.49
CA GLY A 27 -7.82 20.56 2.40
C GLY A 27 -7.88 20.05 0.95
N PHE A 28 -8.79 19.12 0.66
CA PHE A 28 -8.93 18.53 -0.67
C PHE A 28 -9.76 19.42 -1.61
N LEU A 29 -9.14 19.85 -2.70
CA LEU A 29 -9.75 20.66 -3.76
C LEU A 29 -9.92 19.82 -5.03
N THR A 30 -11.18 19.61 -5.44
CA THR A 30 -11.49 18.89 -6.67
C THR A 30 -11.09 19.69 -7.91
N ILE A 31 -10.40 19.03 -8.85
CA ILE A 31 -10.03 19.59 -10.15
C ILE A 31 -10.96 19.05 -11.26
N GLY A 32 -11.30 17.77 -11.20
CA GLY A 32 -12.19 17.11 -12.14
C GLY A 32 -12.67 15.77 -11.61
N SER A 33 -13.41 15.02 -12.42
CA SER A 33 -13.95 13.72 -12.03
C SER A 33 -13.78 12.70 -13.14
N LEU A 34 -13.47 11.47 -12.76
CA LEU A 34 -13.35 10.35 -13.68
C LEU A 34 -14.73 10.01 -14.27
N PRO A 35 -14.86 9.92 -15.61
CA PRO A 35 -16.12 9.62 -16.25
C PRO A 35 -16.49 8.14 -16.06
N ASN A 36 -17.76 7.82 -16.20
CA ASN A 36 -18.24 6.45 -16.34
C ASN A 36 -18.24 6.10 -17.85
N PRO A 37 -17.33 5.24 -18.32
CA PRO A 37 -17.23 4.87 -19.74
C PRO A 37 -18.28 3.82 -20.15
N GLU A 38 -18.97 3.20 -19.18
CA GLU A 38 -19.90 2.11 -19.42
C GLU A 38 -21.25 2.58 -19.97
N SER A 39 -21.98 1.64 -20.57
CA SER A 39 -23.33 1.84 -21.08
C SER A 39 -24.30 0.77 -20.54
N GLY A 40 -25.61 0.96 -20.75
CA GLY A 40 -26.62 -0.02 -20.37
C GLY A 40 -26.62 -0.40 -18.88
N SER A 41 -26.65 -1.71 -18.59
CA SER A 41 -26.63 -2.26 -17.22
C SER A 41 -25.30 -2.04 -16.52
N GLU A 42 -24.18 -2.09 -17.23
CA GLU A 42 -22.84 -1.87 -16.65
C GLU A 42 -22.67 -0.44 -16.14
N LYS A 43 -23.28 0.54 -16.83
CA LYS A 43 -23.33 1.92 -16.34
C LYS A 43 -23.96 2.03 -14.95
N LEU A 44 -25.09 1.34 -14.75
CA LEU A 44 -25.80 1.34 -13.47
C LEU A 44 -24.98 0.66 -12.38
N ARG A 45 -24.33 -0.46 -12.70
CA ARG A 45 -23.43 -1.18 -11.79
C ARG A 45 -22.25 -0.31 -11.38
N PHE A 46 -21.58 0.32 -12.34
CA PHE A 46 -20.48 1.24 -12.09
C PHE A 46 -20.93 2.40 -11.19
N ASP A 47 -22.06 3.04 -11.50
CA ASP A 47 -22.58 4.15 -10.72
C ASP A 47 -22.95 3.73 -9.29
N ALA A 48 -23.52 2.54 -9.12
CA ALA A 48 -23.84 1.96 -7.81
C ALA A 48 -22.59 1.65 -6.97
N MET A 49 -21.49 1.23 -7.59
CA MET A 49 -20.26 0.92 -6.86
C MET A 49 -19.44 2.16 -6.52
N ASN A 50 -19.50 3.21 -7.35
CA ASN A 50 -18.56 4.32 -7.31
C ASN A 50 -19.12 5.63 -6.74
N ARG A 51 -20.43 5.88 -6.85
CA ARG A 51 -21.03 7.16 -6.41
C ARG A 51 -21.22 7.25 -4.90
N ARG A 52 -21.18 8.49 -4.39
CA ARG A 52 -21.23 8.80 -2.95
C ARG A 52 -22.45 8.24 -2.22
N VAL A 53 -23.65 8.36 -2.81
CA VAL A 53 -24.90 7.97 -2.14
C VAL A 53 -24.99 6.45 -1.94
N PRO A 54 -24.84 5.61 -2.97
CA PRO A 54 -24.77 4.15 -2.78
C PRO A 54 -23.68 3.71 -1.80
N LYS A 55 -22.45 4.25 -1.92
CA LYS A 55 -21.35 3.94 -1.00
C LYS A 55 -21.69 4.23 0.46
N ARG A 56 -22.36 5.36 0.71
CA ARG A 56 -22.79 5.74 2.07
C ARG A 56 -23.78 4.73 2.66
N LEU A 57 -24.63 4.12 1.82
CA LEU A 57 -25.58 3.09 2.25
C LEU A 57 -24.90 1.73 2.51
N LEU A 58 -23.84 1.40 1.77
CA LEU A 58 -23.07 0.16 1.96
C LEU A 58 -22.09 0.23 3.14
N ARG A 59 -21.63 1.43 3.50
CA ARG A 59 -20.60 1.65 4.54
C ARG A 59 -20.84 0.88 5.85
N PRO A 60 -22.05 0.82 6.45
CA PRO A 60 -22.24 0.07 7.69
C PRO A 60 -22.01 -1.45 7.54
N LEU A 61 -22.17 -1.96 6.32
CA LEU A 61 -22.00 -3.38 6.01
C LEU A 61 -20.55 -3.71 5.65
N THR A 62 -19.95 -2.92 4.76
CA THR A 62 -18.66 -3.26 4.13
C THR A 62 -17.45 -2.51 4.68
N GLY A 63 -17.67 -1.53 5.55
CA GLY A 63 -16.68 -0.49 5.84
C GLY A 63 -16.51 0.48 4.67
N LEU A 64 -15.51 1.36 4.76
CA LEU A 64 -15.12 2.26 3.69
C LEU A 64 -14.12 1.57 2.75
N TYR A 65 -14.44 1.56 1.46
CA TYR A 65 -13.52 1.13 0.42
C TYR A 65 -13.21 2.27 -0.54
N THR A 66 -12.00 2.25 -1.08
CA THR A 66 -11.58 3.13 -2.18
C THR A 66 -11.86 2.45 -3.52
N THR A 67 -12.06 3.26 -4.56
CA THR A 67 -12.36 2.76 -5.91
C THR A 67 -11.52 3.44 -6.98
N ALA A 68 -10.60 4.31 -6.60
CA ALA A 68 -9.82 5.05 -7.57
C ALA A 68 -8.37 5.19 -7.12
N ASN A 69 -7.46 5.03 -8.08
CA ASN A 69 -6.09 5.51 -7.99
C ASN A 69 -5.95 6.78 -8.83
N VAL A 70 -4.96 7.60 -8.50
CA VAL A 70 -4.47 8.68 -9.35
C VAL A 70 -2.96 8.79 -9.14
N TRP A 71 -2.19 8.89 -10.21
CA TRP A 71 -0.74 9.07 -10.16
C TRP A 71 -0.34 10.31 -10.96
N PRO A 72 0.42 11.24 -10.35
CA PRO A 72 1.00 12.34 -11.07
C PRO A 72 2.24 11.91 -11.87
N LEU A 73 2.21 12.17 -13.18
CA LEU A 73 3.32 11.94 -14.11
C LEU A 73 4.05 13.24 -14.46
N GLY A 74 5.12 13.14 -15.25
CA GLY A 74 5.82 14.28 -15.81
C GLY A 74 4.91 15.20 -16.61
N ASP A 75 5.31 16.48 -16.74
CA ASP A 75 4.62 17.49 -17.56
C ASP A 75 3.15 17.74 -17.18
N GLY A 76 2.78 17.56 -15.91
CA GLY A 76 1.42 17.80 -15.41
C GLY A 76 0.38 16.80 -15.92
N GLN A 77 0.83 15.67 -16.45
CA GLN A 77 -0.04 14.57 -16.88
C GLN A 77 -0.46 13.75 -15.66
N LEU A 78 -1.66 13.17 -15.71
CA LEU A 78 -2.14 12.26 -14.66
C LEU A 78 -2.61 10.96 -15.31
N LEU A 79 -2.37 9.84 -14.62
CA LEU A 79 -3.06 8.57 -14.88
C LEU A 79 -3.96 8.25 -13.70
N ALA A 80 -5.07 7.56 -13.97
CA ALA A 80 -6.00 7.14 -12.94
C ALA A 80 -6.67 5.83 -13.34
N THR A 81 -7.02 5.00 -12.35
CA THR A 81 -7.76 3.75 -12.59
C THR A 81 -9.01 3.69 -11.74
N VAL A 82 -10.09 3.16 -12.31
CA VAL A 82 -11.34 2.79 -11.61
C VAL A 82 -11.89 1.54 -12.27
N SER A 83 -12.11 0.48 -11.48
CA SER A 83 -12.48 -0.83 -12.04
C SER A 83 -11.51 -1.22 -13.18
N ARG A 84 -11.99 -1.79 -14.27
CA ARG A 84 -11.14 -2.17 -15.41
C ARG A 84 -10.66 -1.01 -16.31
N TRP A 85 -10.87 0.25 -15.93
CA TRP A 85 -10.61 1.39 -16.81
C TRP A 85 -9.38 2.18 -16.38
N LEU A 86 -8.43 2.32 -17.31
CA LEU A 86 -7.28 3.23 -17.18
C LEU A 86 -7.56 4.52 -17.95
N PHE A 87 -7.50 5.64 -17.23
CA PHE A 87 -7.71 6.97 -17.76
C PHE A 87 -6.41 7.77 -17.77
N ARG A 88 -6.32 8.66 -18.75
CA ARG A 88 -5.26 9.67 -18.86
C ARG A 88 -5.85 11.06 -18.88
N SER A 89 -5.19 11.97 -18.18
CA SER A 89 -5.39 13.41 -18.29
C SER A 89 -4.11 14.09 -18.79
N ALA A 90 -4.27 14.99 -19.76
CA ALA A 90 -3.20 15.83 -20.29
C ALA A 90 -3.24 17.26 -19.76
N ASP A 91 -4.21 17.59 -18.91
CA ASP A 91 -4.55 18.96 -18.54
C ASP A 91 -4.66 19.16 -17.02
N GLY A 92 -3.90 18.36 -16.26
CA GLY A 92 -3.85 18.41 -14.80
C GLY A 92 -5.08 17.83 -14.10
N GLY A 93 -5.84 16.96 -14.77
CA GLY A 93 -7.01 16.28 -14.22
C GLY A 93 -8.36 16.95 -14.51
N ARG A 94 -8.39 17.98 -15.37
CA ARG A 94 -9.63 18.68 -15.76
C ARG A 94 -10.47 17.87 -16.75
N SER A 95 -9.83 17.11 -17.62
CA SER A 95 -10.47 16.16 -18.53
C SER A 95 -9.74 14.83 -18.57
N TRP A 96 -10.49 13.77 -18.91
CA TRP A 96 -10.02 12.39 -18.84
C TRP A 96 -10.46 11.61 -20.08
N THR A 97 -9.56 10.78 -20.60
CA THR A 97 -9.83 9.86 -21.72
C THR A 97 -9.42 8.45 -21.31
N VAL A 98 -10.23 7.45 -21.67
CA VAL A 98 -9.86 6.04 -21.52
C VAL A 98 -8.74 5.72 -22.49
N VAL A 99 -7.63 5.17 -22.00
CA VAL A 99 -6.44 4.83 -22.78
C VAL A 99 -6.13 3.33 -22.78
N HIS A 100 -6.68 2.59 -21.82
CA HIS A 100 -6.56 1.15 -21.76
C HIS A 100 -7.71 0.52 -20.96
N GLU A 101 -7.99 -0.75 -21.25
CA GLU A 101 -8.94 -1.60 -20.55
C GLU A 101 -8.16 -2.75 -19.92
N LEU A 102 -8.15 -2.77 -18.59
CA LEU A 102 -7.53 -3.80 -17.75
C LEU A 102 -8.38 -5.09 -17.78
N PRO A 103 -7.90 -6.22 -17.21
CA PRO A 103 -8.69 -7.45 -17.12
C PRO A 103 -10.07 -7.25 -16.51
N ASP A 104 -11.07 -8.01 -16.95
CA ASP A 104 -12.46 -7.88 -16.50
C ASP A 104 -12.61 -8.16 -15.00
N SER A 105 -11.77 -9.03 -14.44
CA SER A 105 -11.72 -9.33 -13.01
C SER A 105 -11.02 -8.28 -12.14
N SER A 106 -10.55 -7.16 -12.74
CA SER A 106 -9.88 -6.09 -12.00
C SER A 106 -10.74 -5.57 -10.84
N GLY A 107 -10.10 -5.38 -9.68
CA GLY A 107 -10.77 -4.94 -8.46
C GLY A 107 -11.35 -3.51 -8.56
N PRO A 108 -12.00 -3.00 -7.49
CA PRO A 108 -12.65 -1.68 -7.53
C PRO A 108 -11.71 -0.53 -7.92
N MET A 109 -10.43 -0.59 -7.55
CA MET A 109 -9.40 0.39 -7.93
C MET A 109 -8.76 0.12 -9.30
N GLY A 110 -9.06 -1.01 -9.94
CA GLY A 110 -8.35 -1.52 -11.11
C GLY A 110 -7.09 -2.27 -10.74
N VAL A 111 -6.07 -1.55 -10.27
CA VAL A 111 -4.79 -2.09 -9.83
C VAL A 111 -4.43 -1.61 -8.43
N LEU A 112 -3.36 -2.16 -7.83
CA LEU A 112 -2.85 -1.65 -6.56
C LEU A 112 -2.26 -0.23 -6.70
N PRO A 113 -2.28 0.60 -5.64
CA PRO A 113 -1.70 1.95 -5.67
C PRO A 113 -0.20 1.98 -6.03
N THR A 114 0.51 0.88 -5.76
CA THR A 114 1.95 0.67 -6.02
C THR A 114 2.24 0.17 -7.43
N ALA A 115 1.23 -0.06 -8.26
CA ALA A 115 1.36 -0.75 -9.54
C ALA A 115 1.76 0.17 -10.71
N LEU A 116 2.15 1.42 -10.47
CA LEU A 116 2.52 2.37 -11.53
C LEU A 116 3.84 3.05 -11.20
N CYS A 117 4.76 3.07 -12.17
CA CYS A 117 6.07 3.70 -12.00
C CYS A 117 6.54 4.37 -13.30
N GLU A 118 7.20 5.54 -13.19
CA GLU A 118 8.02 6.11 -14.25
C GLU A 118 9.47 5.63 -14.10
N HIS A 119 10.08 5.14 -15.17
CA HIS A 119 11.50 4.78 -15.18
C HIS A 119 12.09 5.04 -16.57
N ARG A 120 13.25 5.72 -16.62
CA ARG A 120 13.98 6.05 -17.86
C ARG A 120 13.09 6.64 -18.99
N GLY A 121 12.16 7.52 -18.61
CA GLY A 121 11.26 8.22 -19.55
C GLY A 121 10.11 7.38 -20.09
N ARG A 122 9.90 6.17 -19.57
CA ARG A 122 8.76 5.30 -19.85
C ARG A 122 7.85 5.22 -18.63
N VAL A 123 6.59 4.86 -18.87
CA VAL A 123 5.60 4.58 -17.82
C VAL A 123 5.29 3.10 -17.85
N TYR A 124 5.28 2.47 -16.68
CA TYR A 124 4.97 1.06 -16.51
C TYR A 124 3.74 0.90 -15.62
N LEU A 125 2.89 -0.10 -15.93
CA LEU A 125 1.71 -0.43 -15.15
C LEU A 125 1.63 -1.95 -14.95
N ALA A 126 1.52 -2.38 -13.70
CA ALA A 126 1.32 -3.77 -13.30
C ALA A 126 -0.19 -4.06 -13.14
N GLU A 127 -0.68 -5.09 -13.81
CA GLU A 127 -2.07 -5.52 -13.69
C GLU A 127 -2.30 -6.35 -12.42
N TYR A 128 -3.52 -6.23 -11.86
CA TYR A 128 -3.94 -6.93 -10.65
C TYR A 128 -5.28 -7.65 -10.86
N PRO A 129 -5.34 -8.69 -11.72
CA PRO A 129 -6.55 -9.47 -11.87
C PRO A 129 -6.87 -10.25 -10.59
N LEU A 130 -8.16 -10.49 -10.36
CA LEU A 130 -8.66 -11.29 -9.24
C LEU A 130 -9.18 -12.66 -9.70
N GLY A 131 -9.37 -12.84 -11.01
CA GLY A 131 -9.75 -14.09 -11.67
C GLY A 131 -8.55 -14.84 -12.25
N ASP A 132 -8.81 -15.66 -13.27
CA ASP A 132 -7.81 -16.53 -13.90
C ASP A 132 -7.12 -15.88 -15.11
N GLU A 133 -7.36 -14.58 -15.36
CA GLU A 133 -6.68 -13.86 -16.42
C GLU A 133 -5.17 -13.74 -16.15
N PRO A 134 -4.31 -13.81 -17.18
CA PRO A 134 -2.86 -13.62 -17.00
C PRO A 134 -2.54 -12.26 -16.38
N ALA A 135 -1.59 -12.25 -15.44
CA ALA A 135 -1.04 -11.01 -14.90
C ALA A 135 -0.03 -10.41 -15.88
N ARG A 136 -0.11 -9.10 -16.13
CA ARG A 136 0.83 -8.41 -17.03
C ARG A 136 1.53 -7.24 -16.39
N VAL A 137 2.71 -6.93 -16.92
CA VAL A 137 3.29 -5.59 -16.83
C VAL A 137 3.21 -4.95 -18.21
N LEU A 138 2.54 -3.81 -18.30
CA LEU A 138 2.40 -3.00 -19.49
C LEU A 138 3.45 -1.88 -19.47
N GLU A 139 3.92 -1.49 -20.65
CA GLU A 139 4.76 -0.31 -20.84
C GLU A 139 4.14 0.70 -21.80
N SER A 140 4.51 1.96 -21.62
CA SER A 140 4.16 3.08 -22.47
C SER A 140 5.37 4.00 -22.65
N ASP A 141 5.66 4.35 -23.90
CA ASP A 141 6.72 5.28 -24.29
C ASP A 141 6.18 6.66 -24.72
N ASP A 142 4.87 6.87 -24.63
CA ASP A 142 4.18 8.07 -25.08
C ASP A 142 3.40 8.79 -23.97
N GLY A 143 3.81 8.59 -22.72
CA GLY A 143 3.21 9.20 -21.54
C GLY A 143 1.85 8.60 -21.18
N GLY A 144 1.67 7.30 -21.40
CA GLY A 144 0.46 6.55 -21.05
C GLY A 144 -0.70 6.70 -22.04
N ARG A 145 -0.46 7.17 -23.27
CA ARG A 145 -1.51 7.27 -24.30
C ARG A 145 -1.77 5.91 -24.95
N THR A 146 -0.73 5.14 -25.20
CA THR A 146 -0.80 3.76 -25.69
C THR A 146 0.03 2.84 -24.80
N TRP A 147 -0.39 1.58 -24.75
CA TRP A 147 0.16 0.57 -23.84
C TRP A 147 0.41 -0.73 -24.59
N SER A 148 1.54 -1.37 -24.32
CA SER A 148 1.89 -2.69 -24.85
C SER A 148 2.33 -3.60 -23.71
N PRO A 149 2.01 -4.91 -23.74
CA PRO A 149 2.51 -5.85 -22.75
C PRO A 149 4.03 -6.03 -22.90
N LEU A 150 4.76 -5.87 -21.79
CA LEU A 150 6.18 -6.19 -21.68
C LEU A 150 6.39 -7.58 -21.08
N VAL A 151 5.60 -7.93 -20.07
CA VAL A 151 5.60 -9.24 -19.41
C VAL A 151 4.16 -9.74 -19.28
N GLU A 152 3.97 -11.04 -19.49
CA GLU A 152 2.75 -11.77 -19.18
C GLU A 152 3.11 -13.04 -18.40
N ARG A 153 2.39 -13.29 -17.30
CA ARG A 153 2.62 -14.44 -16.41
C ARG A 153 1.29 -15.11 -16.07
N THR A 154 1.29 -16.43 -16.07
CA THR A 154 0.13 -17.27 -15.70
C THR A 154 0.37 -18.10 -14.44
N ASP A 155 1.60 -18.08 -13.96
CA ASP A 155 2.10 -18.78 -12.77
C ASP A 155 2.09 -17.89 -11.52
N VAL A 156 1.77 -16.60 -11.67
CA VAL A 156 1.43 -15.70 -10.57
C VAL A 156 0.04 -15.13 -10.81
N ARG A 157 -0.73 -14.95 -9.73
CA ARG A 157 -2.08 -14.39 -9.83
C ARG A 157 -2.07 -12.92 -10.23
N HIS A 158 -1.14 -12.14 -9.70
CA HIS A 158 -1.02 -10.70 -9.99
C HIS A 158 0.33 -10.12 -9.55
N PHE A 159 0.61 -8.92 -10.06
CA PHE A 159 1.74 -8.08 -9.66
C PHE A 159 1.33 -7.12 -8.54
N HIS A 160 2.17 -6.98 -7.52
CA HIS A 160 1.89 -6.11 -6.37
C HIS A 160 2.37 -4.68 -6.57
N GLY A 161 3.50 -4.48 -7.24
CA GLY A 161 4.04 -3.14 -7.42
C GLY A 161 5.19 -3.05 -8.40
N LEU A 162 5.49 -1.81 -8.78
CA LEU A 162 6.60 -1.40 -9.65
C LEU A 162 7.35 -0.26 -8.97
N PHE A 163 8.68 -0.34 -8.89
CA PHE A 163 9.47 0.64 -8.14
C PHE A 163 10.78 0.99 -8.84
N ALA A 164 10.99 2.25 -9.16
CA ALA A 164 12.28 2.74 -9.65
C ALA A 164 13.25 2.88 -8.46
N ASP A 165 14.37 2.17 -8.52
CA ASP A 165 15.43 2.24 -7.52
C ASP A 165 16.36 3.43 -7.81
N PRO A 166 16.37 4.47 -6.95
CA PRO A 166 17.15 5.68 -7.18
C PRO A 166 18.67 5.47 -7.04
N TYR A 167 19.12 4.35 -6.47
CA TYR A 167 20.55 4.07 -6.24
C TYR A 167 21.10 3.01 -7.21
N GLY A 168 20.25 2.07 -7.66
CA GLY A 168 20.64 1.00 -8.58
C GLY A 168 20.28 1.21 -10.04
N ASP A 169 19.45 2.22 -10.36
CA ASP A 169 18.87 2.45 -11.69
C ASP A 169 18.24 1.17 -12.30
N ARG A 170 17.51 0.45 -11.45
CA ARG A 170 16.73 -0.76 -11.79
C ARG A 170 15.25 -0.49 -11.55
N LEU A 171 14.40 -1.13 -12.35
CA LEU A 171 12.95 -1.16 -12.11
C LEU A 171 12.62 -2.47 -11.40
N TRP A 172 12.20 -2.38 -10.15
CA TRP A 172 11.84 -3.52 -9.31
C TRP A 172 10.37 -3.86 -9.43
N VAL A 173 10.05 -5.13 -9.25
CA VAL A 173 8.70 -5.68 -9.34
C VAL A 173 8.48 -6.65 -8.19
N THR A 174 7.27 -6.65 -7.64
CA THR A 174 6.83 -7.59 -6.60
C THR A 174 5.60 -8.38 -7.08
N THR A 175 5.46 -9.65 -6.68
CA THR A 175 4.34 -10.53 -7.08
C THR A 175 3.85 -11.42 -5.96
N GLY A 176 2.61 -11.90 -6.12
CA GLY A 176 2.12 -13.16 -5.56
C GLY A 176 1.51 -13.12 -4.17
N ASP A 177 0.64 -14.10 -3.89
CA ASP A 177 0.00 -14.27 -2.59
C ASP A 177 0.42 -15.55 -1.85
N THR A 178 0.81 -16.59 -2.60
CA THR A 178 1.29 -17.88 -2.06
C THR A 178 2.81 -17.94 -2.06
N ASP A 179 3.42 -18.91 -1.37
CA ASP A 179 4.88 -19.07 -1.36
C ASP A 179 5.47 -19.17 -2.77
N THR A 180 4.88 -20.00 -3.62
CA THR A 180 5.35 -20.22 -5.01
C THR A 180 5.14 -19.03 -5.93
N GLU A 181 4.16 -18.17 -5.63
CA GLU A 181 3.90 -16.96 -6.42
C GLU A 181 4.69 -15.75 -5.94
N SER A 182 5.08 -15.76 -4.66
CA SER A 182 5.77 -14.65 -3.99
C SER A 182 7.16 -14.47 -4.56
N ALA A 183 7.43 -13.32 -5.16
CA ALA A 183 8.74 -12.98 -5.70
C ALA A 183 9.01 -11.48 -5.67
N ILE A 184 10.29 -11.13 -5.54
CA ILE A 184 10.82 -9.78 -5.74
C ILE A 184 11.93 -9.90 -6.80
N GLY A 185 11.89 -9.04 -7.81
CA GLY A 185 12.82 -9.12 -8.93
C GLY A 185 12.94 -7.83 -9.71
N VAL A 186 13.69 -7.89 -10.80
CA VAL A 186 13.99 -6.74 -11.67
C VAL A 186 13.30 -6.92 -13.02
N LEU A 187 12.71 -5.84 -13.53
CA LEU A 187 12.15 -5.77 -14.87
C LEU A 187 13.18 -5.21 -15.84
N SER A 188 13.28 -5.87 -16.99
CA SER A 188 14.10 -5.45 -18.12
C SER A 188 13.34 -5.64 -19.43
N ALA A 189 13.98 -5.30 -20.56
CA ALA A 189 13.44 -5.58 -21.89
C ALA A 189 13.28 -7.08 -22.17
N ASP A 190 14.08 -7.93 -21.50
CA ASP A 190 14.03 -9.39 -21.66
C ASP A 190 12.95 -10.03 -20.75
N GLY A 191 12.33 -9.25 -19.87
CA GLY A 191 11.25 -9.66 -19.00
C GLY A 191 11.54 -9.44 -17.52
N PHE A 192 10.86 -10.22 -16.66
CA PHE A 192 11.02 -10.19 -15.21
C PHE A 192 12.01 -11.27 -14.74
N ASP A 193 13.03 -10.84 -14.03
CA ASP A 193 14.07 -11.69 -13.45
C ASP A 193 13.96 -11.69 -11.91
N PRO A 194 13.48 -12.78 -11.29
CA PRO A 194 13.33 -12.86 -9.84
C PRO A 194 14.71 -12.93 -9.15
N ILE A 195 14.94 -12.04 -8.18
CA ILE A 195 16.10 -12.10 -7.28
C ILE A 195 15.84 -13.09 -6.14
N GLY A 196 14.59 -13.16 -5.67
CA GLY A 196 14.17 -14.11 -4.66
C GLY A 196 12.71 -14.48 -4.81
N SER A 197 12.37 -15.71 -4.44
CA SER A 197 11.01 -16.25 -4.58
C SER A 197 10.76 -17.47 -3.69
N GLY A 198 9.56 -18.04 -3.72
CA GLY A 198 9.27 -19.35 -3.12
C GLY A 198 8.95 -19.33 -1.63
N SER A 199 8.70 -18.15 -1.05
CA SER A 199 8.39 -17.97 0.37
C SER A 199 7.62 -16.67 0.59
N GLN A 200 6.71 -16.64 1.58
CA GLN A 200 6.09 -15.40 2.09
C GLN A 200 7.10 -14.30 2.45
N ARG A 201 8.37 -14.62 2.74
CA ARG A 201 9.41 -13.61 2.96
C ARG A 201 9.62 -12.69 1.74
N TRP A 202 9.28 -13.17 0.54
CA TRP A 202 9.31 -12.41 -0.71
C TRP A 202 7.95 -11.79 -1.09
N ARG A 203 6.93 -11.91 -0.22
CA ARG A 203 5.61 -11.31 -0.44
C ARG A 203 5.60 -9.86 0.02
N ALA A 204 5.86 -8.95 -0.92
CA ALA A 204 5.94 -7.52 -0.65
C ALA A 204 4.90 -6.73 -1.46
N VAL A 205 4.29 -5.72 -0.83
CA VAL A 205 3.42 -4.77 -1.52
C VAL A 205 4.16 -3.48 -1.87
N GLY A 206 4.97 -2.94 -0.95
CA GLY A 206 5.77 -1.72 -1.14
C GLY A 206 7.25 -1.96 -0.85
N LEU A 207 8.12 -1.35 -1.65
CA LEU A 207 9.58 -1.36 -1.47
C LEU A 207 10.10 0.02 -1.08
N ALA A 208 11.07 0.03 -0.16
CA ALA A 208 11.89 1.18 0.19
C ALA A 208 13.35 0.94 -0.21
N PHE A 209 14.09 2.00 -0.51
CA PHE A 209 15.46 1.91 -1.03
C PHE A 209 16.40 2.80 -0.26
N THR A 210 17.59 2.28 -0.01
CA THR A 210 18.73 3.04 0.51
C THR A 210 19.96 2.77 -0.35
N PRO A 211 21.05 3.55 -0.22
CA PRO A 211 22.29 3.26 -0.93
C PRO A 211 22.85 1.86 -0.62
N GLU A 212 22.51 1.27 0.53
CA GLU A 212 23.05 -0.02 1.00
C GLU A 212 22.09 -1.19 0.77
N ALA A 213 20.78 -0.97 0.74
CA ALA A 213 19.80 -2.07 0.77
C ALA A 213 18.45 -1.77 0.09
N ILE A 214 17.73 -2.86 -0.20
CA ILE A 214 16.30 -2.89 -0.51
C ILE A 214 15.57 -3.38 0.74
N LEU A 215 14.50 -2.69 1.11
CA LEU A 215 13.78 -2.87 2.37
C LEU A 215 12.29 -3.02 2.10
N TRP A 216 11.63 -3.93 2.81
CA TRP A 216 10.18 -4.11 2.72
C TRP A 216 9.63 -4.75 3.98
N GLY A 217 8.31 -4.76 4.11
CA GLY A 217 7.66 -5.64 5.06
C GLY A 217 6.80 -6.68 4.36
N VAL A 218 6.53 -7.76 5.08
CA VAL A 218 5.80 -8.92 4.57
C VAL A 218 4.29 -8.65 4.62
N ASP A 219 3.64 -8.83 3.48
CA ASP A 219 2.18 -8.83 3.35
C ASP A 219 1.66 -10.25 3.55
N SER A 220 1.54 -10.72 4.80
CA SER A 220 0.92 -12.03 5.07
C SER A 220 0.12 -11.99 6.35
N SER A 221 -1.20 -12.16 6.23
CA SER A 221 -2.13 -12.09 7.37
C SER A 221 -2.24 -13.39 8.17
N TYR A 222 -1.50 -14.43 7.77
CA TYR A 222 -1.53 -15.75 8.38
C TYR A 222 -0.17 -16.20 8.91
N THR A 223 0.84 -15.33 8.86
CA THR A 223 2.06 -15.50 9.65
C THR A 223 1.81 -15.01 11.07
N ASP A 224 2.35 -15.72 12.06
CA ASP A 224 2.23 -15.32 13.49
C ASP A 224 2.67 -13.88 13.71
N ARG A 225 3.77 -13.49 13.05
CA ARG A 225 4.29 -12.12 13.02
C ARG A 225 4.80 -11.78 11.63
N SER A 226 4.46 -10.60 11.13
CA SER A 226 4.92 -10.12 9.82
C SER A 226 6.30 -9.50 9.96
N ALA A 227 7.26 -9.98 9.16
CA ALA A 227 8.63 -9.51 9.22
C ALA A 227 8.82 -8.20 8.44
N ILE A 228 9.75 -7.37 8.90
CA ILE A 228 10.35 -6.27 8.14
C ILE A 228 11.77 -6.71 7.77
N LEU A 229 12.05 -6.71 6.48
CA LEU A 229 13.18 -7.40 5.89
C LEU A 229 14.12 -6.44 5.16
N ARG A 230 15.39 -6.83 5.13
CA ARG A 230 16.48 -6.16 4.42
C ARG A 230 17.16 -7.15 3.49
N LEU A 231 17.34 -6.73 2.24
CA LEU A 231 18.27 -7.34 1.29
C LEU A 231 19.44 -6.38 1.06
N PRO A 232 20.64 -6.67 1.58
CA PRO A 232 21.84 -5.88 1.28
C PRO A 232 22.14 -5.94 -0.22
N ARG A 233 22.51 -4.79 -0.81
CA ARG A 233 22.76 -4.70 -2.26
C ARG A 233 23.89 -5.60 -2.75
N GLU A 234 24.90 -5.82 -1.91
CA GLU A 234 26.01 -6.73 -2.21
C GLU A 234 25.57 -8.20 -2.40
N ARG A 235 24.35 -8.54 -1.96
CA ARG A 235 23.78 -9.89 -2.04
C ARG A 235 22.84 -10.09 -3.21
N ILE A 236 22.47 -9.04 -3.96
CA ILE A 236 21.46 -9.14 -5.03
C ILE A 236 21.83 -10.19 -6.08
N ASP A 237 23.11 -10.31 -6.41
CA ASP A 237 23.58 -11.23 -7.45
C ASP A 237 23.94 -12.62 -6.88
N ASP A 238 23.69 -12.88 -5.59
CA ASP A 238 23.85 -14.21 -4.98
C ASP A 238 22.74 -15.15 -5.48
N PRO A 239 23.02 -16.45 -5.73
CA PRO A 239 22.00 -17.40 -6.18
C PRO A 239 20.85 -17.64 -5.21
N ASP A 240 21.09 -17.44 -3.92
CA ASP A 240 20.11 -17.54 -2.83
C ASP A 240 20.45 -16.43 -1.82
N PRO A 241 19.98 -15.19 -2.06
CA PRO A 241 20.38 -14.04 -1.27
C PRO A 241 19.83 -14.13 0.15
N GLU A 242 20.74 -14.05 1.14
CA GLU A 242 20.35 -14.08 2.55
C GLU A 242 19.61 -12.80 2.95
N LEU A 243 18.42 -12.98 3.54
CA LEU A 243 17.58 -11.89 4.02
C LEU A 243 17.76 -11.65 5.52
N GLU A 244 17.96 -10.40 5.88
CA GLU A 244 18.03 -9.98 7.27
C GLU A 244 16.65 -9.55 7.77
N THR A 245 16.30 -9.95 8.99
CA THR A 245 15.05 -9.52 9.64
C THR A 245 15.35 -8.38 10.59
N LEU A 246 14.84 -7.18 10.29
CA LEU A 246 15.09 -5.97 11.08
C LEU A 246 14.14 -5.86 12.28
N ALA A 247 12.88 -6.23 12.08
CA ALA A 247 11.85 -6.22 13.11
C ALA A 247 10.67 -7.11 12.70
N THR A 248 9.70 -7.24 13.60
CA THR A 248 8.42 -7.90 13.29
C THR A 248 7.24 -7.11 13.85
N THR A 249 6.09 -7.24 13.21
CA THR A 249 4.83 -6.59 13.59
C THR A 249 3.71 -7.61 13.72
N ALA A 250 2.70 -7.30 14.54
CA ALA A 250 1.51 -8.15 14.67
C ALA A 250 0.66 -8.15 13.39
N CYS A 251 0.64 -7.03 12.66
CA CYS A 251 -0.14 -6.86 11.45
C CYS A 251 0.76 -6.88 10.19
N PRO A 252 0.23 -7.31 9.03
CA PRO A 252 0.92 -7.24 7.74
C PRO A 252 1.42 -5.84 7.41
N VAL A 253 2.54 -5.75 6.69
CA VAL A 253 3.14 -4.47 6.28
C VAL A 253 2.92 -4.28 4.78
N TYR A 254 2.20 -3.22 4.40
CA TYR A 254 1.80 -3.01 3.01
C TYR A 254 2.66 -1.97 2.30
N TYR A 255 2.98 -0.87 2.98
CA TYR A 255 3.71 0.23 2.36
C TYR A 255 5.03 0.45 3.08
N ALA A 256 6.06 0.77 2.31
CA ALA A 256 7.37 1.16 2.78
C ALA A 256 7.81 2.39 2.00
N GLU A 257 8.42 3.33 2.69
CA GLU A 257 8.94 4.59 2.15
C GLU A 257 10.31 4.87 2.77
N THR A 258 11.11 5.68 2.09
CA THR A 258 12.38 6.19 2.65
C THR A 258 12.27 7.70 2.86
N VAL A 259 12.63 8.16 4.05
CA VAL A 259 12.79 9.59 4.33
C VAL A 259 14.28 9.88 4.44
N ASP A 260 14.82 10.55 3.44
CA ASP A 260 16.24 10.89 3.37
C ASP A 260 16.57 12.16 4.17
N ARG A 261 17.60 12.06 5.01
CA ARG A 261 18.29 13.17 5.67
C ARG A 261 19.76 13.18 5.19
N PRO A 262 20.49 14.31 5.35
CA PRO A 262 21.84 14.46 4.77
C PRO A 262 22.84 13.33 5.07
N ASP A 263 22.78 12.74 6.26
CA ASP A 263 23.70 11.68 6.72
C ASP A 263 22.94 10.45 7.25
N GLU A 264 21.65 10.33 6.95
CA GLU A 264 20.78 9.34 7.58
C GLU A 264 19.57 9.02 6.70
N HIS A 265 19.34 7.74 6.45
CA HIS A 265 18.15 7.22 5.79
C HIS A 265 17.19 6.63 6.83
N TRP A 266 15.94 7.08 6.81
CA TRP A 266 14.87 6.52 7.64
C TRP A 266 14.01 5.58 6.81
N LEU A 267 13.89 4.34 7.24
CA LEU A 267 12.86 3.42 6.77
C LEU A 267 11.56 3.75 7.49
N VAL A 268 10.49 3.98 6.73
CA VAL A 268 9.14 4.13 7.25
C VAL A 268 8.28 3.01 6.68
N VAL A 269 7.54 2.32 7.53
CA VAL A 269 6.63 1.24 7.12
C VAL A 269 5.23 1.46 7.67
N SER A 270 4.22 1.06 6.91
CA SER A 270 2.82 1.05 7.31
C SER A 270 2.32 -0.38 7.48
N THR A 271 1.84 -0.70 8.69
CA THR A 271 1.04 -1.91 8.90
C THR A 271 -0.41 -1.68 8.47
N THR A 272 -1.06 -2.74 8.00
CA THR A 272 -2.47 -2.74 7.61
C THR A 272 -3.28 -3.52 8.62
N SER A 273 -4.34 -2.92 9.14
CA SER A 273 -5.30 -3.64 9.96
C SER A 273 -6.21 -4.46 9.05
N THR A 274 -6.08 -5.78 9.11
CA THR A 274 -6.83 -6.73 8.28
C THR A 274 -8.02 -7.26 9.07
N GLY A 275 -9.17 -7.42 8.42
CA GLY A 275 -10.37 -7.95 9.08
C GLY A 275 -10.43 -9.48 9.09
N ARG A 276 -10.22 -10.09 7.93
CA ARG A 276 -10.28 -11.54 7.73
C ARG A 276 -8.93 -12.08 7.31
N ILE A 277 -8.77 -13.39 7.50
CA ILE A 277 -7.62 -14.14 6.99
C ILE A 277 -7.71 -14.16 5.47
N ASP A 278 -6.55 -14.03 4.83
CA ASP A 278 -6.40 -14.18 3.39
C ASP A 278 -6.96 -15.51 2.89
N SER A 279 -7.63 -15.47 1.74
CA SER A 279 -8.09 -16.66 1.01
C SER A 279 -6.98 -17.64 0.63
N THR A 280 -5.73 -17.20 0.59
CA THR A 280 -4.55 -18.03 0.28
C THR A 280 -3.93 -18.71 1.49
N ALA A 281 -4.49 -18.48 2.70
CA ALA A 281 -3.99 -19.10 3.91
C ALA A 281 -4.03 -20.64 3.82
N PRO A 282 -2.99 -21.34 4.34
CA PRO A 282 -2.99 -22.79 4.40
C PRO A 282 -4.18 -23.37 5.19
N THR A 283 -4.62 -24.57 4.81
CA THR A 283 -5.70 -25.28 5.51
C THR A 283 -5.38 -25.43 7.01
N GLY A 284 -6.30 -24.97 7.86
CA GLY A 284 -6.18 -25.05 9.32
C GLY A 284 -5.72 -23.75 10.00
N VAL A 285 -5.38 -22.71 9.23
CA VAL A 285 -5.21 -21.36 9.79
C VAL A 285 -6.59 -20.73 9.98
N GLU A 286 -7.01 -20.58 11.24
CA GLU A 286 -8.35 -20.10 11.61
C GLU A 286 -8.35 -18.70 12.24
N ARG A 287 -7.18 -18.09 12.48
CA ARG A 287 -7.12 -16.75 13.09
C ARG A 287 -6.13 -15.80 12.41
N ASN A 288 -6.55 -14.55 12.28
CA ASN A 288 -5.70 -13.41 11.93
C ASN A 288 -4.93 -12.93 13.18
N THR A 289 -3.61 -12.77 13.06
CA THR A 289 -2.69 -12.40 14.14
C THR A 289 -2.59 -10.89 14.35
N CYS A 290 -3.15 -10.09 13.44
CA CYS A 290 -3.22 -8.64 13.58
C CYS A 290 -4.08 -8.23 14.79
N ASP A 291 -3.56 -7.29 15.59
CA ASP A 291 -4.18 -6.77 16.82
C ASP A 291 -5.27 -5.72 16.56
N GLY A 292 -5.63 -5.48 15.29
CA GLY A 292 -6.62 -4.51 14.87
C GLY A 292 -6.11 -3.07 14.73
N VAL A 293 -4.86 -2.80 15.14
CA VAL A 293 -4.27 -1.45 15.13
C VAL A 293 -3.29 -1.31 13.95
N ALA A 294 -3.64 -0.44 13.00
CA ALA A 294 -2.75 -0.04 11.93
C ALA A 294 -1.74 0.99 12.46
N ARG A 295 -0.46 0.85 12.10
CA ARG A 295 0.65 1.66 12.62
C ARG A 295 1.55 2.13 11.50
N VAL A 296 2.10 3.33 11.65
CA VAL A 296 3.28 3.79 10.92
C VAL A 296 4.48 3.69 11.86
N LEU A 297 5.45 2.87 11.49
CA LEU A 297 6.67 2.66 12.25
C LEU A 297 7.86 3.19 11.46
N ALA A 298 8.90 3.64 12.15
CA ALA A 298 10.13 4.07 11.51
C ALA A 298 11.37 3.65 12.27
N ALA A 299 12.44 3.38 11.53
CA ALA A 299 13.76 3.11 12.06
C ALA A 299 14.82 3.73 11.16
N SER A 300 15.98 4.00 11.74
CA SER A 300 17.03 4.74 11.06
C SER A 300 18.28 3.90 10.80
N SER A 301 18.90 4.12 9.65
CA SER A 301 20.28 3.70 9.35
C SER A 301 21.33 4.10 10.40
N ALA A 302 21.14 5.21 11.12
CA ALA A 302 22.08 5.64 12.18
C ALA A 302 22.13 4.66 13.37
N SER A 303 21.07 3.90 13.59
CA SER A 303 21.02 2.81 14.56
C SER A 303 21.11 1.43 13.88
N ASP A 304 21.53 1.36 12.62
CA ASP A 304 21.40 0.15 11.78
C ASP A 304 20.00 -0.49 11.82
N TYR A 305 18.97 0.37 11.88
CA TYR A 305 17.56 -0.01 12.02
C TYR A 305 17.22 -0.83 13.28
N GLU A 306 18.02 -0.75 14.34
CA GLU A 306 17.75 -1.42 15.62
C GLU A 306 16.72 -0.65 16.48
N ASP A 307 16.72 0.69 16.41
CA ASP A 307 15.84 1.53 17.21
C ASP A 307 14.56 1.92 16.43
N TRP A 308 13.43 1.31 16.80
CA TRP A 308 12.14 1.55 16.18
C TRP A 308 11.28 2.57 16.93
N TYR A 309 10.53 3.37 16.17
CA TYR A 309 9.65 4.42 16.65
C TYR A 309 8.24 4.26 16.08
N GLU A 310 7.22 4.51 16.90
CA GLU A 310 5.82 4.60 16.47
C GLU A 310 5.51 6.04 16.12
N LEU A 311 5.27 6.29 14.83
CA LEU A 311 4.99 7.62 14.29
C LEU A 311 3.50 7.95 14.33
N TYR A 312 2.66 6.94 14.12
CA TYR A 312 1.20 7.07 14.08
C TYR A 312 0.55 5.71 14.33
N ALA A 313 -0.62 5.69 14.97
CA ALA A 313 -1.41 4.49 15.18
C ALA A 313 -2.90 4.82 15.19
N THR A 314 -3.72 3.93 14.63
CA THR A 314 -5.19 4.05 14.67
C THR A 314 -5.84 2.68 14.51
N GLU A 315 -7.03 2.55 15.06
CA GLU A 315 -7.85 1.35 14.87
C GLU A 315 -8.57 1.38 13.51
N ARG A 316 -8.85 0.20 12.97
CA ARG A 316 -9.76 0.05 11.82
C ARG A 316 -11.19 0.30 12.27
N ARG A 317 -12.02 0.84 11.37
CA ARG A 317 -13.46 0.95 11.64
C ARG A 317 -14.14 -0.41 11.56
N ASP A 318 -14.90 -0.73 12.61
CA ASP A 318 -15.77 -1.88 12.61
C ASP A 318 -16.84 -1.80 11.51
N ALA A 319 -17.17 -2.96 10.95
CA ALA A 319 -18.24 -3.14 9.98
C ALA A 319 -19.03 -4.42 10.28
N VAL A 320 -20.34 -4.43 9.99
CA VAL A 320 -21.18 -5.63 10.22
C VAL A 320 -20.63 -6.86 9.48
N GLY A 321 -20.00 -6.67 8.31
CA GLY A 321 -19.38 -7.75 7.54
C GLY A 321 -18.21 -8.44 8.23
N GLU A 322 -17.67 -7.90 9.31
CA GLU A 322 -16.65 -8.60 10.11
C GLU A 322 -17.25 -9.75 10.93
N HIS A 323 -18.55 -9.67 11.21
CA HIS A 323 -19.27 -10.59 12.08
C HIS A 323 -20.16 -11.57 11.29
N VAL A 324 -20.20 -11.44 9.96
CA VAL A 324 -21.08 -12.20 9.08
C VAL A 324 -20.31 -12.66 7.84
N ASP A 325 -20.00 -13.94 7.75
CA ASP A 325 -19.17 -14.53 6.69
C ASP A 325 -19.59 -14.17 5.26
N ALA A 326 -20.88 -13.97 5.02
CA ALA A 326 -21.43 -13.64 3.69
C ALA A 326 -21.22 -12.17 3.24
N VAL A 327 -20.72 -11.27 4.10
CA VAL A 327 -20.57 -9.84 3.79
C VAL A 327 -19.08 -9.44 3.79
N PRO A 328 -18.55 -8.88 2.68
CA PRO A 328 -17.15 -8.46 2.61
C PRO A 328 -16.82 -7.35 3.62
N SER A 329 -15.62 -7.36 4.21
CA SER A 329 -15.10 -6.31 5.08
C SER A 329 -13.86 -5.65 4.48
N SER A 330 -13.78 -4.33 4.51
CA SER A 330 -12.60 -3.60 4.03
C SER A 330 -11.50 -3.53 5.10
N ASN A 331 -10.24 -3.63 4.68
CA ASN A 331 -9.08 -3.41 5.55
C ASN A 331 -8.95 -1.92 5.95
N GLY A 332 -8.16 -1.65 6.98
CA GLY A 332 -7.76 -0.32 7.43
C GLY A 332 -6.35 -0.04 6.95
N TYR A 333 -6.20 0.93 6.06
CA TYR A 333 -4.94 1.25 5.38
C TYR A 333 -4.36 2.56 5.90
N LEU A 334 -3.04 2.67 5.94
CA LEU A 334 -2.33 3.95 6.09
C LEU A 334 -1.49 4.16 4.84
N PHE A 335 -2.04 4.83 3.83
CA PHE A 335 -1.27 5.11 2.62
C PHE A 335 -0.15 6.10 2.94
N LEU A 336 1.03 5.87 2.38
CA LEU A 336 2.21 6.70 2.61
C LEU A 336 2.61 7.44 1.33
N ALA A 337 3.21 8.61 1.49
CA ALA A 337 4.05 9.24 0.49
C ALA A 337 5.06 10.15 1.19
N THR A 338 6.18 10.43 0.51
CA THR A 338 7.22 11.33 1.00
C THR A 338 7.38 12.54 0.08
N ASP A 339 7.72 13.69 0.66
CA ASP A 339 8.06 14.90 -0.08
C ASP A 339 9.18 15.65 0.67
N PRO A 340 10.26 16.09 0.00
CA PRO A 340 11.38 16.74 0.67
C PRO A 340 11.00 18.01 1.44
N GLY A 341 9.98 18.75 1.00
CA GLY A 341 9.52 19.98 1.64
C GLY A 341 8.53 19.74 2.78
N ARG A 342 7.68 18.71 2.66
CA ARG A 342 6.59 18.42 3.61
C ARG A 342 6.91 17.32 4.61
N GLY A 343 7.89 16.47 4.32
CA GLY A 343 8.22 15.28 5.10
C GLY A 343 7.35 14.09 4.73
N LEU A 344 6.93 13.31 5.72
CA LEU A 344 6.11 12.13 5.53
C LEU A 344 4.63 12.51 5.56
N LEU A 345 3.87 12.04 4.56
CA LEU A 345 2.42 12.12 4.51
C LEU A 345 1.83 10.74 4.83
N ILE A 346 0.90 10.70 5.78
CA ILE A 346 0.16 9.52 6.18
C ILE A 346 -1.30 9.78 5.88
N ASN A 347 -1.94 8.88 5.14
CA ASN A 347 -3.35 8.97 4.82
C ASN A 347 -4.12 7.75 5.37
N PRO A 348 -4.65 7.84 6.59
CA PRO A 348 -5.49 6.80 7.16
C PRO A 348 -6.77 6.63 6.34
N TYR A 349 -7.18 5.39 6.07
CA TYR A 349 -8.39 5.09 5.33
C TYR A 349 -9.09 3.87 5.89
N ASN A 350 -10.41 3.98 6.07
CA ASN A 350 -11.23 3.03 6.81
C ASN A 350 -10.81 2.87 8.29
N THR A 351 -10.40 3.97 8.91
CA THR A 351 -9.87 4.04 10.29
C THR A 351 -10.78 4.85 11.22
N THR A 352 -10.72 4.60 12.52
CA THR A 352 -11.51 5.32 13.53
C THR A 352 -11.21 6.81 13.47
N ASP A 353 -9.91 7.12 13.45
CA ASP A 353 -9.34 8.46 13.52
C ASP A 353 -8.74 8.88 12.17
N ASP A 354 -8.79 10.19 11.89
CA ASP A 354 -8.22 10.87 10.72
C ASP A 354 -8.56 10.23 9.36
N ASN A 355 -9.68 9.49 9.29
CA ASN A 355 -10.05 8.76 8.08
C ASN A 355 -10.25 9.70 6.89
N GLY A 356 -9.39 9.48 5.90
CA GLY A 356 -9.34 10.21 4.67
C GLY A 356 -8.70 11.58 4.80
N ASP A 357 -8.16 11.94 5.97
CA ASP A 357 -7.36 13.13 6.17
C ASP A 357 -5.88 12.82 5.89
N ILE A 358 -5.05 13.86 5.77
CA ILE A 358 -3.61 13.72 5.60
C ILE A 358 -2.93 14.18 6.90
N VAL A 359 -2.34 13.24 7.61
CA VAL A 359 -1.46 13.51 8.76
C VAL A 359 -0.06 13.74 8.21
N THR A 360 0.56 14.87 8.56
CA THR A 360 1.90 15.25 8.08
C THR A 360 2.90 15.18 9.22
N ILE A 361 4.01 14.47 9.01
CA ILE A 361 5.16 14.50 9.91
C ILE A 361 6.27 15.29 9.24
N PRO A 362 6.58 16.50 9.73
CA PRO A 362 7.54 17.39 9.08
C PRO A 362 8.96 16.81 9.15
N PRO A 363 9.87 17.18 8.22
CA PRO A 363 11.24 16.69 8.22
C PRO A 363 11.98 16.92 9.55
N ALA A 364 11.72 18.06 10.21
CA ALA A 364 12.34 18.41 11.49
C ALA A 364 12.03 17.40 12.63
N ALA A 365 10.88 16.71 12.58
CA ALA A 365 10.54 15.72 13.59
C ALA A 365 11.48 14.50 13.57
N PHE A 366 12.02 14.16 12.40
CA PHE A 366 13.03 13.11 12.23
C PHE A 366 14.39 13.53 12.79
N ASP A 367 14.78 14.80 12.61
CA ASP A 367 16.02 15.35 13.18
C ASP A 367 15.98 15.36 14.71
N GLU A 368 14.82 15.70 15.28
CA GLU A 368 14.61 15.76 16.74
C GLU A 368 14.38 14.38 17.37
N ARG A 369 14.08 13.35 16.55
CA ARG A 369 13.63 12.02 17.00
C ARG A 369 12.52 12.08 18.04
N ALA A 370 11.59 13.03 17.87
CA ALA A 370 10.54 13.34 18.83
C ALA A 370 9.38 12.33 18.78
N PHE A 371 9.70 11.03 18.75
CA PHE A 371 8.76 9.94 18.60
C PHE A 371 8.82 8.98 19.79
N ARG A 372 7.71 8.28 20.02
CA ARG A 372 7.65 7.22 21.02
C ARG A 372 8.45 6.03 20.51
N ARG A 373 9.34 5.45 21.33
CA ARG A 373 9.96 4.16 21.03
C ARG A 373 8.88 3.09 20.89
N TYR A 374 8.95 2.35 19.80
CA TYR A 374 8.13 1.19 19.57
C TYR A 374 8.79 -0.03 20.22
N THR A 375 8.06 -0.66 21.12
CA THR A 375 8.39 -1.98 21.64
C THR A 375 7.23 -2.89 21.29
N ASP A 376 7.52 -3.94 20.56
CA ASP A 376 6.52 -4.93 20.24
C ASP A 376 6.22 -5.76 21.49
N THR A 377 5.14 -5.40 22.19
CA THR A 377 4.78 -5.98 23.49
C THR A 377 4.40 -7.45 23.43
N CYS A 378 4.23 -8.02 22.24
CA CYS A 378 3.90 -9.43 22.04
C CYS A 378 5.13 -10.33 21.82
N ALA A 379 6.35 -9.79 21.69
CA ALA A 379 7.57 -10.58 21.58
C ALA A 379 8.03 -11.18 22.93
N ASP A 380 7.59 -10.61 24.05
CA ASP A 380 8.05 -10.99 25.40
C ASP A 380 7.26 -12.13 26.06
N ASP A 381 6.19 -12.64 25.44
CA ASP A 381 5.31 -13.66 26.04
C ASP A 381 5.66 -15.11 25.66
N ASP A 382 6.72 -15.32 24.86
CA ASP A 382 7.31 -16.64 24.62
C ASP A 382 8.17 -17.06 25.83
N GLY A 383 7.50 -17.38 26.94
CA GLY A 383 8.07 -18.22 27.98
C GLY A 383 7.88 -17.76 29.41
N ARG A 384 6.64 -17.59 29.89
CA ARG A 384 6.30 -17.88 31.30
C ARG A 384 4.91 -18.51 31.42
N ASP A 385 4.89 -19.83 31.59
CA ASP A 385 3.85 -20.50 32.37
C ASP A 385 3.70 -19.79 33.73
N GLY A 386 2.46 -19.44 34.12
CA GLY A 386 2.20 -18.95 35.46
C GLY A 386 0.87 -18.23 35.67
N ILE A 387 -0.21 -19.01 35.76
CA ILE A 387 -1.30 -18.88 36.75
C ILE A 387 -1.28 -17.58 37.60
N ASP A 388 -2.24 -16.68 37.38
CA ASP A 388 -3.28 -16.35 38.37
C ASP A 388 -4.30 -15.35 37.79
N ARG A 389 -5.51 -15.85 37.48
CA ARG A 389 -6.70 -14.98 37.38
C ARG A 389 -7.26 -14.82 38.78
N ALA A 390 -6.83 -13.76 39.46
CA ALA A 390 -7.52 -13.26 40.64
C ALA A 390 -8.63 -12.29 40.21
N ALA A 391 -9.76 -12.43 40.90
CA ALA A 391 -11.07 -11.87 40.63
C ALA A 391 -11.16 -10.33 40.56
N ASP A 392 -12.14 -9.90 39.76
CA ASP A 392 -13.00 -8.73 39.92
C ASP A 392 -12.86 -7.94 41.23
N THR A 393 -12.68 -6.62 41.11
CA THR A 393 -13.62 -5.63 41.66
C THR A 393 -13.29 -4.21 41.16
N ASP A 394 -14.23 -3.67 40.37
CA ASP A 394 -14.86 -2.35 40.49
C ASP A 394 -14.00 -1.08 40.64
N GLY A 395 -14.23 -0.08 39.77
CA GLY A 395 -13.77 1.29 40.03
C GLY A 395 -13.51 2.16 38.80
N THR A 396 -14.58 2.70 38.23
CA THR A 396 -14.70 4.03 37.59
C THR A 396 -13.45 4.94 37.52
N ALA A 397 -13.12 5.45 36.33
CA ALA A 397 -13.15 6.90 36.03
C ALA A 397 -12.72 7.21 34.59
N ARG A 398 -13.70 7.68 33.80
CA ARG A 398 -13.46 8.48 32.60
C ARG A 398 -12.76 9.78 33.00
N THR A 399 -11.79 10.24 32.22
CA THR A 399 -11.66 11.68 31.96
C THR A 399 -10.95 11.94 30.64
N ARG A 400 -11.68 12.62 29.76
CA ARG A 400 -11.19 13.27 28.55
C ARG A 400 -10.30 14.45 28.93
N ARG A 401 -9.23 14.66 28.18
CA ARG A 401 -8.88 15.96 27.61
C ARG A 401 -8.24 15.76 26.25
#